data_AF-A0A1B6JP50-F1
#
_entry.id   AF-A0A1B6JP50-F1
#
_cell.length_a   1.000
_cell.length_b   1.000
_cell.length_c   1.000
_cell.angle_alpha   90.00
_cell.angle_beta   90.00
_cell.angle_gamma   90.00
#
_symmetry.space_group_name_H-M   'P 1'
#
loop_
_entity.id
_entity.type
_entity.pdbx_description
1 polymer ?
#
loop_
_entity_poly.entity_id
_entity_poly.type
_entity_poly.pdbx_seq_one_letter_code
_entity_poly.pdbx_strand_id
1 'polypeptide(L)'
;MDVPSGIEMMRTKKYAFYAEDATLYLPIDKTFNNIEKCSLTEIELFPPYLVSTPVQKTSPFRDFISCGFNLMRERGILYRENKVWHPQRPQCIGDRRVAR
;
A
#
# COMPACT_ATOMS: atom_id res chain seq x y z
N MET A 1 -7.44 -17.26 1.15
CA MET A 1 -8.39 -16.56 0.27
C MET A 1 -7.58 -15.61 -0.59
N ASP A 2 -7.86 -15.57 -1.88
CA ASP A 2 -7.22 -14.71 -2.88
C ASP A 2 -7.83 -13.30 -2.88
N VAL A 3 -7.06 -12.32 -3.35
CA VAL A 3 -7.46 -10.90 -3.36
C VAL A 3 -8.76 -10.65 -4.15
N PRO A 4 -8.94 -11.19 -5.37
CA PRO A 4 -10.18 -10.99 -6.13
C PRO A 4 -11.42 -11.53 -5.39
N SER A 5 -11.34 -12.73 -4.83
CA SER A 5 -12.45 -13.31 -4.07
C SER A 5 -12.78 -12.51 -2.80
N GLY A 6 -11.77 -12.00 -2.09
CA GLY A 6 -11.95 -11.14 -0.92
C GLY A 6 -12.66 -9.83 -1.26
N ILE A 7 -12.28 -9.21 -2.39
CA ILE A 7 -12.89 -8.00 -2.92
C ILE A 7 -14.36 -8.21 -3.29
N GLU A 8 -14.68 -9.32 -3.98
CA GLU A 8 -16.07 -9.61 -4.35
C GLU A 8 -16.96 -9.84 -3.12
N MET A 9 -16.40 -10.44 -2.06
CA MET A 9 -17.10 -10.58 -0.79
C MET A 9 -17.34 -9.25 -0.07
N MET A 10 -16.39 -8.31 -0.12
CA MET A 10 -16.58 -6.96 0.42
C MET A 10 -17.71 -6.22 -0.30
N ARG A 11 -17.86 -6.42 -1.61
CA ARG A 11 -18.90 -5.75 -2.41
C ARG A 11 -20.30 -6.35 -2.19
N THR A 12 -20.39 -7.67 -2.09
CA THR A 12 -21.69 -8.39 -2.07
C THR A 12 -22.23 -8.68 -0.68
N LYS A 13 -21.37 -8.69 0.36
CA LYS A 13 -21.73 -9.12 1.72
C LYS A 13 -21.26 -8.12 2.77
N LYS A 14 -21.80 -8.21 3.99
CA LYS A 14 -21.26 -7.51 5.16
C LYS A 14 -19.98 -8.21 5.62
N TYR A 15 -18.86 -7.88 4.98
CA TYR A 15 -17.58 -8.54 5.17
C TYR A 15 -16.45 -7.52 5.33
N ALA A 16 -15.54 -7.78 6.26
CA ALA A 16 -14.30 -7.03 6.43
C ALA A 16 -13.13 -7.90 5.96
N PHE A 17 -12.34 -7.38 5.02
CA PHE A 17 -11.17 -8.08 4.50
C PHE A 17 -9.90 -7.41 4.99
N TYR A 18 -8.94 -8.21 5.43
CA TYR A 18 -7.64 -7.75 5.90
C TYR A 18 -6.55 -8.23 4.95
N ALA A 19 -5.80 -7.30 4.40
CA ALA A 19 -4.61 -7.53 3.57
C ALA A 19 -3.72 -6.27 3.56
N GLU A 20 -2.61 -6.34 2.84
CA GLU A 20 -1.77 -5.17 2.58
C GLU A 20 -2.50 -4.16 1.68
N ASP A 21 -2.54 -2.90 2.10
CA ASP A 21 -3.20 -1.77 1.45
C ASP A 21 -2.83 -1.64 -0.04
N ALA A 22 -1.54 -1.69 -0.36
CA ALA A 22 -1.03 -1.57 -1.72
C ALA A 22 -1.59 -2.68 -2.63
N THR A 23 -1.82 -3.88 -2.10
CA THR A 23 -2.38 -5.00 -2.87
C THR A 23 -3.88 -4.83 -3.15
N LEU A 24 -4.59 -4.07 -2.31
CA LEU A 24 -6.03 -3.86 -2.39
C LEU A 24 -6.38 -2.64 -3.24
N TYR A 25 -5.61 -1.56 -3.16
CA TYR A 25 -5.97 -0.29 -3.80
C TYR A 25 -6.17 -0.41 -5.31
N LEU A 26 -5.26 -1.07 -6.02
CA LEU A 26 -5.36 -1.22 -7.48
C LEU A 26 -6.61 -2.01 -7.91
N PRO A 27 -6.88 -3.22 -7.39
CA PRO A 27 -8.09 -3.94 -7.76
C PRO A 27 -9.38 -3.28 -7.25
N ILE A 28 -9.38 -2.62 -6.08
CA ILE A 28 -10.54 -1.81 -5.64
C ILE A 28 -10.81 -0.68 -6.65
N ASP A 29 -9.77 0.03 -7.08
CA ASP A 29 -9.92 1.15 -8.01
C ASP A 29 -10.50 0.71 -9.37
N LYS A 30 -10.16 -0.50 -9.82
CA LYS A 30 -10.64 -1.10 -11.07
C LYS A 30 -12.03 -1.74 -10.99
N THR A 31 -12.46 -2.22 -9.83
CA THR A 31 -13.68 -3.02 -9.68
C THR A 31 -14.86 -2.25 -9.07
N PHE A 32 -14.58 -1.31 -8.17
CA PHE A 32 -15.61 -0.54 -7.48
C PHE A 32 -15.99 0.69 -8.28
N ASN A 33 -17.27 1.05 -8.24
CA ASN A 33 -17.78 2.33 -8.71
C ASN A 33 -17.49 3.42 -7.68
N ASN A 34 -17.57 4.70 -8.08
CA ASN A 34 -17.28 5.83 -7.19
C ASN A 34 -18.10 5.82 -5.88
N ILE A 35 -19.39 5.47 -5.96
CA ILE A 35 -20.27 5.39 -4.78
C ILE A 35 -19.80 4.29 -3.83
N GLU A 36 -19.40 3.14 -4.37
CA GLU A 36 -18.93 2.02 -3.58
C GLU A 36 -17.58 2.36 -2.93
N LYS A 37 -16.65 3.02 -3.67
CA LYS A 37 -15.40 3.55 -3.11
C LYS A 37 -15.66 4.51 -1.94
N CYS A 38 -16.63 5.42 -2.06
CA CYS A 38 -17.03 6.33 -0.97
C CYS A 38 -17.56 5.60 0.27
N SER A 39 -18.15 4.41 0.08
CA SER A 39 -18.75 3.63 1.18
C SER A 39 -17.74 2.79 1.95
N LEU A 40 -16.55 2.57 1.40
CA LEU A 40 -15.49 1.78 2.03
C LEU A 40 -14.86 2.54 3.19
N THR A 41 -14.60 1.82 4.28
CA THR A 41 -13.83 2.32 5.42
C THR A 41 -12.59 1.46 5.58
N GLU A 42 -11.46 2.13 5.76
CA GLU A 42 -10.17 1.49 5.99
C GLU A 42 -9.82 1.63 7.47
N ILE A 43 -9.37 0.54 8.07
CA ILE A 43 -8.93 0.50 9.46
C ILE A 43 -7.51 -0.03 9.45
N GLU A 44 -6.58 0.79 9.94
CA GLU A 44 -5.18 0.39 10.11
C GLU A 44 -5.07 -0.47 11.37
N LEU A 45 -4.91 -1.79 11.21
CA LEU A 45 -4.74 -2.71 12.34
C LEU A 45 -3.31 -2.67 12.90
N PHE A 46 -2.31 -2.50 12.03
CA PHE A 46 -0.91 -2.48 12.39
C PHE A 46 -0.22 -1.30 11.71
N PRO A 47 0.67 -0.58 12.42
CA PRO A 47 1.45 0.46 11.79
C PRO A 47 2.40 -0.12 10.73
N PRO A 48 2.73 0.63 9.67
CA PRO A 48 3.70 0.20 8.68
C PRO A 48 5.05 -0.06 9.34
N TYR A 49 5.59 -1.25 9.10
CA TYR A 49 6.93 -1.62 9.56
C TYR A 49 7.96 -1.38 8.45
N LEU A 50 9.14 -0.89 8.82
CA LEU A 50 10.23 -0.70 7.87
C LEU A 50 10.76 -2.08 7.43
N VAL A 51 10.56 -2.40 6.15
CA VAL A 51 11.12 -3.61 5.54
C VAL A 51 12.56 -3.34 5.12
N SER A 52 13.51 -4.15 5.62
CA SER A 52 14.91 -4.11 5.18
C SER A 52 15.17 -5.09 4.04
N THR A 53 16.17 -4.81 3.22
CA THR A 53 16.63 -5.77 2.21
C THR A 53 17.33 -6.96 2.88
N PRO A 54 16.91 -8.21 2.58
CA PRO A 54 17.59 -9.38 3.11
C PRO A 54 18.98 -9.51 2.50
N VAL A 55 19.98 -9.83 3.33
CA VAL A 55 21.37 -10.06 2.92
C VAL A 55 21.83 -11.37 3.53
N GLN A 56 22.69 -12.10 2.81
CA GLN A 56 23.31 -13.32 3.34
C GLN A 56 24.03 -13.03 4.68
N LYS A 57 23.85 -13.93 5.65
CA LYS A 57 24.59 -13.86 6.92
C LYS A 57 26.10 -13.79 6.62
N THR A 58 26.80 -12.93 7.38
CA THR A 58 28.25 -12.66 7.24
C THR A 58 28.71 -12.18 5.86
N SER A 59 27.81 -11.62 5.04
CA SER A 59 28.19 -11.01 3.76
C SER A 59 29.08 -9.78 3.99
N PRO A 60 30.20 -9.63 3.26
CA PRO A 60 31.03 -8.42 3.31
C PRO A 60 30.29 -7.19 2.78
N PHE A 61 29.18 -7.36 2.05
CA PHE A 61 28.40 -6.27 1.48
C PHE A 61 27.32 -5.72 2.41
N ARG A 62 27.09 -6.31 3.59
CA ARG A 62 26.01 -5.93 4.50
C ARG A 62 26.02 -4.43 4.80
N ASP A 63 27.18 -3.89 5.16
CA ASP A 63 27.31 -2.51 5.60
C ASP A 63 27.26 -1.54 4.40
N PHE A 64 27.84 -1.94 3.27
CA PHE A 64 27.74 -1.18 2.02
C PHE A 64 26.29 -1.02 1.56
N ILE A 65 25.54 -2.13 1.52
CA ILE A 65 24.13 -2.14 1.13
C ILE A 65 23.32 -1.29 2.12
N SER A 66 23.54 -1.45 3.41
CA SER A 66 22.84 -0.70 4.46
C SER A 66 23.09 0.80 4.37
N CYS A 67 24.35 1.22 4.16
CA CYS A 67 24.73 2.61 3.95
C CYS A 67 24.08 3.19 2.67
N GLY A 68 24.12 2.44 1.56
CA GLY A 68 23.48 2.85 0.31
C GLY A 68 21.97 3.07 0.45
N PHE A 69 21.26 2.16 1.11
CA PHE A 69 19.83 2.31 1.37
C PHE A 69 19.51 3.49 2.29
N ASN A 70 20.30 3.71 3.34
CA ASN A 70 20.15 4.88 4.20
C ASN A 70 20.32 6.17 3.41
N LEU A 71 21.35 6.26 2.58
CA LEU A 71 21.60 7.43 1.74
C LEU A 71 20.47 7.68 0.74
N MET A 72 19.92 6.63 0.11
CA MET A 72 18.75 6.76 -0.79
C MET A 72 17.50 7.23 -0.04
N ARG A 73 17.32 6.80 1.22
CA ARG A 73 16.22 7.24 2.07
C ARG A 73 16.37 8.72 2.46
N GLU A 74 17.55 9.11 2.94
CA GLU A 74 17.86 10.48 3.35
C GLU A 74 17.74 11.48 2.20
N ARG A 75 18.13 11.07 0.99
CA ARG A 75 17.99 11.88 -0.23
C ARG A 75 16.58 11.88 -0.81
N GLY A 76 15.64 11.14 -0.22
CA GLY A 76 14.25 11.07 -0.67
C GLY A 76 14.01 10.24 -1.94
N ILE A 77 15.01 9.49 -2.43
CA ILE A 77 14.86 8.63 -3.61
C ILE A 77 13.82 7.55 -3.32
N LEU A 78 13.90 6.88 -2.16
CA LEU A 78 12.92 5.86 -1.79
C LEU A 78 11.50 6.44 -1.67
N TYR A 79 11.37 7.67 -1.15
CA TYR A 79 10.08 8.34 -1.06
C TYR A 79 9.49 8.61 -2.46
N ARG A 80 10.31 9.09 -3.39
CA ARG A 80 9.91 9.30 -4.79
C ARG A 80 9.48 7.99 -5.45
N GLU A 81 10.30 6.94 -5.37
CA GLU A 81 9.97 5.64 -5.97
C GLU A 81 8.68 5.07 -5.36
N ASN A 82 8.50 5.18 -4.05
CA ASN A 82 7.27 4.75 -3.39
C ASN A 82 6.05 5.47 -3.98
N LYS A 83 6.10 6.80 -4.12
CA LYS A 83 5.00 7.60 -4.69
C LYS A 83 4.69 7.26 -6.16
N VAL A 84 5.71 6.88 -6.94
CA VAL A 84 5.55 6.57 -8.36
C VAL A 84 4.98 5.16 -8.57
N TRP A 85 5.50 4.18 -7.83
CA TRP A 85 5.21 2.78 -8.08
C TRP A 85 4.14 2.18 -7.16
N HIS A 86 3.96 2.71 -5.94
CA HIS A 86 2.93 2.19 -5.06
C HIS A 86 1.57 2.77 -5.44
N PRO A 87 0.55 1.92 -5.59
CA PRO A 87 -0.80 2.38 -5.85
C PRO A 87 -1.24 3.28 -4.70
N GLN A 88 -1.82 4.41 -5.07
CA GLN A 88 -2.34 5.36 -4.10
C GLN A 88 -3.73 4.94 -3.67
N ARG A 89 -4.12 5.37 -2.46
CA ARG A 89 -5.47 5.18 -1.95
C ARG A 89 -6.50 5.62 -3.00
N PRO A 90 -7.49 4.77 -3.37
CA PRO A 90 -8.51 5.10 -4.34
C PRO A 90 -9.25 6.37 -3.89
N GLN A 91 -9.20 7.39 -4.73
CA GLN A 91 -9.86 8.66 -4.45
C GLN A 91 -11.34 8.54 -4.78
N CYS A 92 -12.18 9.16 -3.97
CA CYS A 92 -13.59 9.30 -4.26
C CYS A 92 -13.92 10.77 -4.52
N ILE A 93 -14.78 11.05 -5.51
CA ILE A 93 -15.08 12.41 -5.99
C ILE A 93 -15.72 13.28 -4.88
N GLY A 94 -16.31 12.64 -3.86
CA GLY A 94 -16.87 13.31 -2.68
C GLY A 94 -15.91 13.47 -1.49
N ASP A 95 -14.66 12.96 -1.55
CA ASP A 95 -13.73 13.09 -0.42
C ASP A 95 -13.27 14.56 -0.31
N ARG A 96 -13.54 15.17 0.85
CA ARG A 96 -13.09 16.54 1.18
C ARG A 96 -11.58 16.73 1.05
N ARG A 97 -10.79 15.65 1.06
CA ARG A 97 -9.33 15.67 0.91
C ARG A 97 -8.86 15.94 -0.52
N VAL A 98 -9.70 15.73 -1.54
CA VAL A 98 -9.36 16.00 -2.96
C VAL A 98 -9.59 17.47 -3.34
N ALA A 99 -10.40 18.20 -2.58
CA ALA A 99 -10.75 19.60 -2.84
C ALA A 99 -9.74 20.62 -2.27
N ARG A 100 -8.54 20.19 -1.87
CA ARG A 100 -7.46 21.04 -1.34
C ARG A 100 -6.19 20.93 -2.15
#